data_AF-A0AAV6HIA9-F1
#
_entry.id   AF-A0AAV6HIA9-F1
#
_cell.length_a   1.000
_cell.length_b   1.000
_cell.length_c   1.000
_cell.angle_alpha   90.00
_cell.angle_beta   90.00
_cell.angle_gamma   90.00
#
_symmetry.space_group_name_H-M   'P 1'
#
loop_
_entity.id
_entity.type
_entity.pdbx_description
1 polymer ?
#
loop_
_entity_poly.entity_id
_entity_poly.type
_entity_poly.pdbx_seq_one_letter_code
_entity_poly.pdbx_strand_id
1 'polypeptide(L)'
;MLCRLYLAALHYNENANRGQATTSSGDPLYKLSFPKFRKGECRARPVKTDATFRYVDDLMDMIMEKVFVDPSSYGDEILKINIPPDLSSQYEHPDKEEVIASYVSRFNQGAGV
;
A
#
# COMPACT_ATOMS: atom_id res chain seq x y z
N MET A 1 6.07 -2.42 20.68
CA MET A 1 6.48 -1.30 19.79
C MET A 1 7.76 -1.58 19.00
N LEU A 2 8.71 -2.36 19.53
CA LEU A 2 10.02 -2.59 18.91
C LEU A 2 9.96 -3.20 17.49
N CYS A 3 9.14 -4.23 17.26
CA CYS A 3 9.03 -4.86 15.93
C CYS A 3 8.57 -3.86 14.85
N ARG A 4 7.62 -2.97 15.19
CA ARG A 4 7.14 -1.93 14.26
C ARG A 4 8.25 -0.94 13.91
N LEU A 5 9.12 -0.61 14.86
CA LEU A 5 10.27 0.27 14.62
C LEU A 5 11.30 -0.38 13.70
N TYR A 6 11.62 -1.66 13.89
CA TYR A 6 12.52 -2.38 12.99
C TYR A 6 11.96 -2.50 11.57
N LEU A 7 10.67 -2.80 11.43
CA LEU A 7 10.02 -2.84 10.12
C LEU A 7 10.06 -1.46 9.44
N ALA A 8 9.86 -0.37 10.19
CA ALA A 8 9.97 0.98 9.65
C ALA A 8 11.40 1.31 9.19
N ALA A 9 12.42 0.87 9.94
CA ALA A 9 13.82 1.05 9.58
C ALA A 9 14.19 0.25 8.32
N LEU A 10 13.77 -1.02 8.22
CA LEU A 10 13.97 -1.84 7.03
C LEU A 10 13.30 -1.23 5.80
N HIS A 11 12.05 -0.82 5.93
CA HIS A 11 11.31 -0.14 4.86
C HIS A 11 12.02 1.15 4.42
N TYR A 12 12.50 1.96 5.37
CA TYR A 12 13.25 3.17 5.06
C TYR A 12 14.56 2.86 4.34
N ASN A 13 15.35 1.90 4.84
CA ASN A 13 16.64 1.53 4.26
C ASN A 13 16.50 1.07 2.81
N GLU A 14 15.47 0.26 2.52
CA GLU A 14 15.19 -0.19 1.16
C GLU A 14 14.73 0.98 0.25
N ASN A 15 13.92 1.90 0.77
CA ASN A 15 13.20 2.89 -0.05
C ASN A 15 13.77 4.32 -0.02
N ALA A 16 14.80 4.60 0.78
CA ALA A 16 15.38 5.94 0.92
C ALA A 16 15.97 6.46 -0.39
N ASN A 17 16.67 5.58 -1.11
CA ASN A 17 17.43 5.91 -2.33
C ASN A 17 16.68 5.60 -3.63
N ARG A 18 15.35 5.55 -3.60
CA ARG A 18 14.54 5.37 -4.81
C ARG A 18 14.84 6.45 -5.86
N GLY A 19 15.17 5.99 -7.07
CA GLY A 19 15.45 6.83 -8.23
C GLY A 19 14.21 7.52 -8.78
N GLN A 20 14.40 8.32 -9.82
CA GLN A 20 13.29 8.93 -10.56
C GLN A 20 12.66 7.89 -11.50
N ALA A 21 11.33 7.83 -11.53
CA ALA A 21 10.58 6.98 -12.43
C ALA A 21 10.70 7.48 -13.88
N THR A 22 10.68 6.55 -14.83
CA THR A 22 10.75 6.85 -16.26
C THR A 22 9.53 6.28 -17.00
N THR A 23 9.19 6.87 -18.15
CA THR A 23 8.22 6.30 -19.09
C THR A 23 8.78 5.01 -19.71
N SER A 24 7.95 4.29 -20.47
CA SER A 24 8.38 3.14 -21.29
C SER A 24 9.47 3.53 -22.31
N SER A 25 9.52 4.79 -22.72
CA SER A 25 10.51 5.34 -23.63
C SER A 25 11.81 5.79 -22.93
N GLY A 26 11.86 5.71 -21.59
CA GLY A 26 13.01 6.12 -20.78
C GLY A 26 12.98 7.58 -20.32
N ASP A 27 11.92 8.35 -20.61
CA ASP A 27 11.84 9.76 -20.25
C ASP A 27 11.52 9.95 -18.77
N PRO A 28 12.20 10.87 -18.05
CA PRO A 28 11.97 11.11 -16.63
C PRO A 28 10.57 11.65 -16.36
N LEU A 29 9.85 11.02 -15.42
CA LEU A 29 8.51 11.41 -15.01
C LEU A 29 8.53 12.55 -13.99
N TYR A 30 7.67 13.54 -14.21
CA TYR A 30 7.45 14.66 -13.30
C TYR A 30 5.97 14.80 -12.98
N LYS A 31 5.69 15.21 -11.74
CA LYS A 31 4.35 15.64 -11.32
C LYS A 31 4.33 17.13 -11.08
N LEU A 32 3.23 17.76 -11.47
CA LEU A 32 2.98 19.17 -11.20
C LEU A 32 2.45 19.33 -9.77
N SER A 33 3.06 20.24 -9.01
CA SER A 33 2.66 20.61 -7.67
C SER A 33 2.21 22.06 -7.66
N PHE A 34 1.04 22.33 -7.09
CA PHE A 34 0.46 23.66 -6.94
C PHE A 34 0.32 24.00 -5.45
N PRO A 35 1.39 24.52 -4.81
CA PRO A 35 1.32 24.88 -3.40
C PRO A 35 0.34 26.03 -3.18
N LYS A 36 -0.61 25.86 -2.25
CA LYS A 36 -1.65 26.87 -1.95
C LYS A 36 -1.09 28.28 -1.68
N PHE A 37 0.08 28.38 -1.03
CA PHE A 37 0.71 29.66 -0.71
C PHE A 37 1.23 30.44 -1.92
N ARG A 38 1.40 29.79 -3.08
CA ARG A 38 1.96 30.39 -4.29
C ARG A 38 0.91 30.87 -5.29
N LYS A 39 -0.36 30.97 -4.89
CA LYS A 39 -1.44 31.63 -5.65
C LYS A 39 -1.49 31.26 -7.14
N GLY A 40 -1.35 29.98 -7.46
CA GLY A 40 -1.46 29.47 -8.83
C GLY A 40 -0.12 29.13 -9.52
N GLU A 41 1.04 29.46 -8.93
CA GLU A 41 2.31 29.00 -9.49
C GLU A 41 2.48 27.47 -9.37
N CYS A 42 2.96 26.86 -10.44
CA CYS A 42 3.24 25.43 -10.53
C CYS A 42 4.74 25.14 -10.39
N ARG A 43 5.08 24.00 -9.77
CA ARG A 43 6.43 23.41 -9.84
C ARG A 43 6.38 21.96 -10.25
N ALA A 44 7.25 21.58 -11.17
CA ALA A 44 7.55 20.18 -11.45
C ALA A 44 8.33 19.56 -10.28
N ARG A 45 7.96 18.35 -9.89
CA ARG A 45 8.72 17.51 -8.94
C ARG A 45 8.98 16.14 -9.57
N PRO A 46 10.18 15.56 -9.40
CA PRO A 46 10.45 14.22 -9.90
C PRO A 46 9.50 13.22 -9.22
N VAL A 47 8.94 12.31 -10.01
CA VAL A 47 8.20 11.16 -9.51
C VAL A 47 9.24 10.11 -9.16
N LYS A 48 9.25 9.61 -7.92
CA LYS A 48 10.14 8.50 -7.54
C LYS A 48 9.57 7.19 -8.08
N THR A 49 10.43 6.21 -8.32
CA THR A 49 10.00 4.83 -8.57
C THR A 49 9.13 4.32 -7.43
N ASP A 50 8.32 3.31 -7.68
CA ASP A 50 7.47 2.71 -6.65
C ASP A 50 8.30 2.13 -5.51
N ALA A 51 7.68 2.08 -4.32
CA ALA A 51 8.30 1.45 -3.18
C ALA A 51 8.35 -0.06 -3.37
N THR A 52 9.44 -0.68 -2.93
CA THR A 52 9.57 -2.13 -2.87
C THR A 52 9.48 -2.59 -1.42
N PHE A 53 9.13 -3.86 -1.24
CA PHE A 53 8.93 -4.50 0.07
C PHE A 53 9.72 -5.80 0.16
N ARG A 54 10.87 -5.89 -0.53
CA ARG A 54 11.67 -7.12 -0.59
C ARG A 54 12.17 -7.55 0.78
N TYR A 55 12.42 -6.59 1.68
CA TYR A 55 12.72 -6.88 3.08
C TYR A 55 11.65 -7.72 3.79
N VAL A 56 10.39 -7.69 3.33
CA VAL A 56 9.31 -8.54 3.87
C VAL A 56 9.51 -9.96 3.40
N ASP A 57 9.77 -10.16 2.10
CA ASP A 57 10.01 -11.48 1.52
C ASP A 57 11.24 -12.13 2.20
N ASP A 58 12.36 -11.39 2.28
CA ASP A 58 13.60 -11.85 2.93
C ASP A 58 13.36 -12.22 4.42
N LEU A 59 12.52 -11.46 5.12
CA LEU A 59 12.16 -11.74 6.51
C LEU A 59 11.30 -13.00 6.63
N MET A 60 10.33 -13.18 5.73
CA MET A 60 9.46 -14.35 5.71
C MET A 60 10.26 -15.62 5.40
N ASP A 61 11.16 -15.57 4.41
CA ASP A 61 12.05 -16.68 4.09
C ASP A 61 12.93 -17.04 5.29
N MET A 62 13.54 -16.05 5.94
CA MET A 62 14.35 -16.27 7.14
C MET A 62 13.54 -16.89 8.29
N ILE A 63 12.30 -16.43 8.49
CA ILE A 63 11.40 -16.99 9.51
C ILE A 63 11.08 -18.45 9.20
N MET A 64 10.74 -18.77 7.95
CA MET A 64 10.44 -20.15 7.56
C MET A 64 11.66 -21.06 7.69
N GLU A 65 12.84 -20.59 7.28
CA GLU A 65 14.08 -21.38 7.32
C GLU A 65 14.68 -21.55 8.72
N LYS A 66 14.51 -20.58 9.62
CA LYS A 66 15.21 -20.57 10.92
C LYS A 66 14.30 -20.82 12.11
N VAL A 67 13.02 -20.46 11.99
CA VAL A 67 12.05 -20.55 13.09
C VAL A 67 11.08 -21.71 12.83
N PHE A 68 10.54 -21.82 11.62
CA PHE A 68 9.56 -22.85 11.26
C PHE A 68 10.17 -24.03 10.49
N VAL A 69 11.37 -24.47 10.89
CA VAL A 69 12.07 -25.61 10.25
C VAL A 69 11.19 -26.87 10.21
N ASP A 70 10.39 -27.09 11.26
CA ASP A 70 9.26 -28.01 11.24
C ASP A 70 7.95 -27.23 11.44
N PRO A 71 7.15 -27.00 10.39
CA PRO A 71 5.86 -26.34 10.51
C PRO A 71 4.88 -27.08 11.43
N SER A 72 5.04 -28.39 11.57
CA SER A 72 4.12 -29.26 12.33
C SER A 72 4.16 -28.94 13.83
N SER A 73 5.30 -28.49 14.35
CA SER A 73 5.45 -28.19 15.78
C SER A 73 4.60 -27.00 16.26
N TYR A 74 4.07 -26.21 15.33
CA TYR A 74 3.28 -25.02 15.64
C TYR A 74 1.79 -25.19 15.37
N GLY A 75 1.35 -26.32 14.80
CA GLY A 75 -0.03 -26.54 14.38
C GLY A 75 -1.04 -26.30 15.49
N ASP A 76 -0.81 -26.89 16.67
CA ASP A 76 -1.71 -26.76 17.82
C ASP A 76 -1.78 -25.31 18.36
N GLU A 77 -0.67 -24.56 18.29
CA GLU A 77 -0.63 -23.16 18.74
C GLU A 77 -1.28 -22.22 17.71
N ILE A 78 -1.08 -22.47 16.41
CA ILE A 78 -1.70 -21.71 15.33
C ILE A 78 -3.22 -21.83 15.40
N LEU A 79 -3.75 -23.04 15.63
CA LEU A 79 -5.19 -23.28 15.76
C LEU A 79 -5.81 -22.58 16.98
N LYS A 80 -5.01 -22.23 17.99
CA LYS A 80 -5.46 -21.45 19.16
C LYS A 80 -5.51 -19.95 18.90
N ILE A 81 -4.93 -19.46 17.79
CA ILE A 81 -4.97 -18.02 17.45
C ILE A 81 -6.41 -17.65 17.12
N ASN A 82 -7.05 -16.90 18.00
CA ASN A 82 -8.35 -16.31 17.73
C ASN A 82 -8.18 -15.15 16.75
N ILE A 83 -8.57 -15.37 15.49
CA ILE A 83 -8.58 -14.33 14.47
C ILE A 83 -9.90 -13.58 14.64
N PRO A 84 -9.87 -12.32 15.11
CA PRO A 84 -11.09 -11.53 15.20
C PRO A 84 -11.69 -11.36 13.80
N PRO A 85 -13.03 -11.33 13.67
CA PRO A 85 -13.66 -10.98 12.41
C PRO A 85 -13.19 -9.59 11.99
N ASP A 86 -13.18 -9.34 10.68
CA ASP A 86 -12.85 -8.01 10.20
C ASP A 86 -13.85 -6.97 10.74
N LEU A 87 -13.42 -5.72 10.87
CA LEU A 87 -14.30 -4.67 11.40
C LEU A 87 -15.53 -4.47 10.50
N SER A 88 -15.44 -4.78 9.21
CA SER A 88 -16.53 -4.68 8.25
C SER A 88 -17.63 -5.72 8.44
N SER A 89 -17.30 -6.89 9.01
CA SER A 89 -18.20 -8.03 9.23
C SER A 89 -19.39 -7.68 10.12
N GLN A 90 -19.28 -6.60 10.89
CA GLN A 90 -20.36 -6.10 11.75
C GLN A 90 -21.41 -5.25 11.00
N TYR A 91 -21.17 -4.93 9.72
CA TYR A 91 -22.07 -4.10 8.90
C TYR A 91 -22.70 -4.92 7.78
N GLU A 92 -23.92 -4.53 7.39
CA GLU A 92 -24.51 -5.03 6.15
C GLU A 92 -23.73 -4.50 4.95
N HIS A 93 -23.33 -5.42 4.06
CA HIS A 93 -22.67 -5.06 2.82
C HIS A 93 -23.73 -4.77 1.75
N PRO A 94 -23.78 -3.56 1.19
CA PRO A 94 -24.71 -3.23 0.12
C PRO A 94 -24.41 -4.04 -1.14
N ASP A 95 -25.43 -4.19 -1.99
CA ASP A 95 -25.26 -4.90 -3.25
C ASP A 95 -24.25 -4.19 -4.15
N LYS A 96 -23.42 -4.99 -4.83
CA LYS A 96 -22.32 -4.48 -5.66
C LYS A 96 -22.85 -3.62 -6.82
N GLU A 97 -23.92 -4.04 -7.47
CA GLU A 97 -24.50 -3.29 -8.58
C GLU A 97 -25.08 -1.95 -8.10
N GLU A 98 -25.70 -1.93 -6.93
CA GLU A 98 -26.22 -0.71 -6.31
C GLU A 98 -25.11 0.31 -6.00
N VAL A 99 -24.01 -0.16 -5.40
CA VAL A 99 -22.84 0.70 -5.10
C VAL A 99 -22.25 1.30 -6.37
N ILE A 100 -22.13 0.50 -7.44
CA ILE A 100 -21.61 0.97 -8.73
C ILE A 100 -22.56 2.01 -9.34
N ALA A 101 -23.87 1.76 -9.36
CA ALA A 101 -24.86 2.70 -9.90
C ALA A 101 -24.88 4.05 -9.14
N SER A 102 -24.77 4.00 -7.81
CA SER A 102 -24.64 5.19 -6.95
C SER A 102 -23.37 5.98 -7.27
N TYR A 103 -22.23 5.31 -7.46
CA TYR A 103 -20.99 5.97 -7.86
C TYR A 103 -21.14 6.67 -9.22
N VAL A 104 -21.57 5.94 -10.25
CA VAL A 104 -21.70 6.48 -11.62
C VAL A 104 -22.68 7.66 -11.67
N SER A 105 -23.82 7.57 -10.99
CA SER A 105 -24.80 8.67 -10.94
C SER A 105 -24.25 9.92 -10.26
N ARG A 106 -23.51 9.79 -9.16
CA ARG A 106 -22.87 10.93 -8.47
C ARG A 106 -21.89 11.70 -9.36
N PHE A 107 -21.12 10.98 -10.19
CA PHE A 107 -20.09 11.61 -11.03
C PHE A 107 -20.59 12.09 -12.41
N ASN A 108 -21.75 11.61 -12.87
CA ASN A 108 -22.33 12.02 -14.15
C ASN A 108 -23.23 13.26 -14.08
N GLN A 109 -23.47 13.85 -12.90
CA GLN A 109 -24.31 15.05 -12.74
C GLN A 109 -23.67 16.35 -13.24
N GLY A 110 -22.40 16.34 -13.68
CA GLY A 110 -21.68 17.53 -14.16
C GLY A 110 -21.50 17.65 -15.68
N ALA A 111 -22.00 16.70 -16.48
CA ALA A 111 -21.79 16.69 -17.94
C ALA A 111 -22.89 17.39 -18.75
N GLY A 112 -23.78 18.14 -18.09
CA GLY A 112 -24.89 18.84 -18.72
C GLY A 112 -25.00 20.30 -18.27
N VAL A 113 -24.04 21.14 -18.67
CA VAL A 113 -24.20 22.59 -18.88
C VAL A 113 -23.37 23.00 -20.07
#